data_AF-C4ZC75-F1
#
_entry.id   AF-C4ZC75-F1
#
_cell.length_a   1.000
_cell.length_b   1.000
_cell.length_c   1.000
_cell.angle_alpha   90.00
_cell.angle_beta   90.00
_cell.angle_gamma   90.00
#
_symmetry.space_group_name_H-M   'P 1'
#
loop_
_entity.id
_entity.type
_entity.pdbx_description
1 polymer ?
#
loop_
_entity_poly.entity_id
_entity_poly.type
_entity_poly.pdbx_seq_one_letter_code
_entity_poly.pdbx_strand_id
1 'polypeptide(L)'
;MSLVVGSARIDENGHISGGKPGDQTGNEVSTQAYYVHSKGWYCLRPKSITVANAIAEAMLQGCRNNNIGYCQGHRSNVIEQLRRVGKLSKISVKTEADCSSLVRACCIQAGFDPGNFNTASEASALKATGQFMEAIAVTSKTELFNGDVLVTKTKGHTVVVVSGNPRHGNTYYPKYEGTSGSIITALAAVGEKDTSKAHRAKIAAANGITNYAYTAAQNTKMVNLLKKGKLIKA
;
A
#
# COMPACT_ATOMS: atom_id res chain seq x y z
N MET A 1 -13.73 -6.91 -12.53
CA MET A 1 -12.81 -5.76 -12.62
C MET A 1 -11.53 -6.22 -13.29
N SER A 2 -11.03 -5.48 -14.27
CA SER A 2 -9.70 -5.74 -14.85
C SER A 2 -8.63 -5.24 -13.88
N LEU A 3 -7.57 -6.03 -13.69
CA LEU A 3 -6.42 -5.64 -12.87
C LEU A 3 -5.56 -4.61 -13.62
N VAL A 4 -5.38 -3.42 -13.06
CA VAL A 4 -4.67 -2.27 -13.64
C VAL A 4 -3.59 -1.79 -12.68
N VAL A 5 -2.43 -1.48 -13.24
CA VAL A 5 -1.28 -0.93 -12.52
C VAL A 5 -0.89 0.44 -13.09
N GLY A 6 -0.42 1.34 -12.22
CA GLY A 6 0.18 2.63 -12.60
C GLY A 6 1.69 2.62 -12.34
N SER A 7 2.46 3.28 -13.22
CA SER A 7 3.92 3.43 -13.05
C SER A 7 4.52 4.47 -13.99
N ALA A 8 5.72 4.94 -13.63
CA ALA A 8 6.60 5.70 -14.52
C ALA A 8 7.54 4.74 -15.26
N ARG A 9 7.70 4.83 -16.59
CA ARG A 9 8.34 3.77 -17.40
C ARG A 9 9.59 4.19 -18.16
N ILE A 10 9.44 5.11 -19.09
CA ILE A 10 10.46 5.49 -20.07
C ILE A 10 10.10 6.87 -20.61
N ASP A 11 11.09 7.64 -21.06
CA ASP A 11 10.87 8.96 -21.63
C ASP A 11 10.29 8.91 -23.06
N GLU A 12 10.02 10.08 -23.63
CA GLU A 12 9.39 10.22 -24.95
C GLU A 12 10.22 9.68 -26.12
N ASN A 13 11.52 9.48 -25.91
CA ASN A 13 12.45 8.97 -26.91
C ASN A 13 12.75 7.47 -26.70
N GLY A 14 12.12 6.82 -25.72
CA GLY A 14 12.43 5.44 -25.36
C GLY A 14 13.75 5.30 -24.60
N HIS A 15 14.20 6.36 -23.92
CA HIS A 15 15.38 6.35 -23.06
C HIS A 15 15.00 6.46 -21.58
N ILE A 16 15.97 6.18 -20.72
CA ILE A 16 15.79 6.25 -19.26
C ILE A 16 16.09 7.64 -18.67
N SER A 17 16.61 8.56 -19.48
CA SER A 17 17.05 9.88 -19.09
C SER A 17 17.35 10.73 -20.33
N GLY A 18 17.25 12.05 -20.19
CA GLY A 18 17.55 13.01 -21.25
C GLY A 18 16.32 13.48 -22.04
N GLY A 19 15.14 12.92 -21.74
CA GLY A 19 13.85 13.45 -22.16
C GLY A 19 13.52 14.83 -21.58
N LYS A 20 12.43 15.40 -22.07
CA LYS A 20 11.94 16.70 -21.62
C LYS A 20 11.13 16.58 -20.31
N PRO A 21 11.21 17.55 -19.39
CA PRO A 21 10.37 17.56 -18.20
C PRO A 21 8.86 17.56 -18.51
N GLY A 22 8.10 16.81 -17.72
CA GLY A 22 6.69 16.52 -17.93
C GLY A 22 6.44 15.37 -18.91
N ASP A 23 5.27 14.75 -18.85
CA ASP A 23 4.90 13.67 -19.77
C ASP A 23 4.60 14.25 -21.16
N GLN A 24 5.43 13.92 -22.15
CA GLN A 24 5.25 14.39 -23.53
C GLN A 24 4.35 13.46 -24.35
N THR A 25 4.13 12.22 -23.90
CA THR A 25 3.47 11.16 -24.70
C THR A 25 2.12 10.74 -24.13
N GLY A 26 1.81 11.13 -22.89
CA GLY A 26 0.73 10.58 -22.08
C GLY A 26 0.99 9.14 -21.61
N ASN A 27 2.19 8.60 -21.85
CA ASN A 27 2.55 7.22 -21.55
C ASN A 27 3.76 7.08 -20.64
N GLU A 28 4.51 8.15 -20.38
CA GLU A 28 5.70 8.12 -19.53
C GLU A 28 5.34 7.79 -18.09
N VAL A 29 4.26 8.39 -17.59
CA VAL A 29 3.63 8.07 -16.30
C VAL A 29 2.18 7.73 -16.54
N SER A 30 1.87 6.43 -16.58
CA SER A 30 0.58 5.97 -17.08
C SER A 30 0.09 4.68 -16.43
N THR A 31 -1.20 4.41 -16.58
CA THR A 31 -1.80 3.14 -16.20
C THR A 31 -1.76 2.13 -17.35
N GLN A 32 -1.79 0.84 -17.02
CA GLN A 32 -1.95 -0.25 -17.99
C GLN A 32 -2.53 -1.49 -17.33
N ALA A 33 -3.00 -2.42 -18.17
CA ALA A 33 -3.34 -3.76 -17.71
C ALA A 33 -2.15 -4.42 -16.99
N TYR A 34 -2.45 -5.14 -15.91
CA TYR A 34 -1.44 -5.93 -15.22
C TYR A 34 -0.80 -6.98 -16.14
N TYR A 35 0.48 -7.25 -15.90
CA TYR A 35 1.29 -8.19 -16.65
C TYR A 35 2.26 -8.91 -15.73
N VAL A 36 2.64 -10.13 -16.11
CA VAL A 36 3.71 -10.87 -15.44
C VAL A 36 5.04 -10.37 -15.97
N HIS A 37 5.94 -9.98 -15.08
CA HIS A 37 7.28 -9.53 -15.44
C HIS A 37 8.27 -10.71 -15.43
N SER A 38 9.22 -10.75 -16.37
CA SER A 38 10.22 -11.83 -16.49
C SER A 38 11.06 -12.03 -15.21
N LYS A 39 11.39 -10.94 -14.53
CA LYS A 39 12.05 -10.92 -13.20
C LYS A 39 11.15 -11.33 -12.02
N GLY A 40 9.87 -11.61 -12.27
CA GLY A 40 8.86 -11.88 -11.24
C GLY A 40 8.55 -10.66 -10.36
N TRP A 41 7.47 -10.74 -9.59
CA TRP A 41 7.02 -9.67 -8.69
C TRP A 41 7.10 -10.11 -7.21
N TYR A 42 7.51 -9.19 -6.36
CA TYR A 42 7.12 -9.14 -4.95
C TYR A 42 5.97 -8.16 -4.77
N CYS A 43 4.94 -8.57 -4.05
CA CYS A 43 3.84 -7.73 -3.62
C CYS A 43 4.12 -7.23 -2.20
N LEU A 44 4.28 -5.92 -2.07
CA LEU A 44 4.40 -5.18 -0.83
C LEU A 44 3.02 -4.59 -0.51
N ARG A 45 2.31 -5.25 0.39
CA ARG A 45 0.93 -4.90 0.76
C ARG A 45 0.91 -3.97 1.97
N PRO A 46 0.31 -2.77 1.90
CA PRO A 46 0.12 -1.94 3.08
C PRO A 46 -0.73 -2.66 4.14
N LYS A 47 -0.47 -2.47 5.43
CA LYS A 47 -1.28 -3.05 6.52
C LYS A 47 -2.65 -2.38 6.66
N SER A 48 -2.71 -1.08 6.42
CA SER A 48 -3.93 -0.28 6.50
C SER A 48 -4.59 -0.12 5.13
N ILE A 49 -5.92 -0.26 5.08
CA ILE A 49 -6.71 0.06 3.88
C ILE A 49 -6.62 1.54 3.52
N THR A 50 -6.58 2.43 4.51
CA THR A 50 -6.50 3.88 4.28
C THR A 50 -5.20 4.20 3.55
N VAL A 51 -4.09 3.60 3.97
CA VAL A 51 -2.79 3.75 3.32
C VAL A 51 -2.81 3.16 1.91
N ALA A 52 -3.40 1.98 1.72
CA ALA A 52 -3.50 1.37 0.41
C ALA A 52 -4.32 2.20 -0.58
N ASN A 53 -5.50 2.67 -0.17
CA ASN A 53 -6.33 3.54 -0.99
C ASN A 53 -5.64 4.87 -1.29
N ALA A 54 -4.94 5.45 -0.32
CA ALA A 54 -4.18 6.69 -0.52
C ALA A 54 -3.02 6.51 -1.51
N ILE A 55 -2.29 5.39 -1.45
CA ILE A 55 -1.22 5.05 -2.41
C ILE A 55 -1.78 4.85 -3.81
N ALA A 56 -2.88 4.10 -3.95
CA ALA A 56 -3.54 3.87 -5.24
C ALA A 56 -4.04 5.18 -5.87
N GLU A 57 -4.71 6.02 -5.07
CA GLU A 57 -5.20 7.32 -5.50
C GLU A 57 -4.05 8.27 -5.87
N ALA A 58 -2.96 8.29 -5.10
CA ALA A 58 -1.78 9.08 -5.43
C ALA A 58 -1.16 8.63 -6.76
N MET A 59 -1.06 7.32 -7.01
CA MET A 59 -0.57 6.81 -8.29
C MET A 59 -1.48 7.22 -9.46
N LEU A 60 -2.81 7.14 -9.30
CA LEU A 60 -3.77 7.60 -10.32
C LEU A 60 -3.61 9.09 -10.60
N GLN A 61 -3.42 9.90 -9.57
CA GLN A 61 -3.17 11.33 -9.72
C GLN A 61 -1.86 11.61 -10.45
N GLY A 62 -0.80 10.85 -10.16
CA GLY A 62 0.46 10.91 -10.90
C GLY A 62 0.27 10.56 -12.37
N CYS A 63 -0.38 9.44 -12.67
CA CYS A 63 -0.63 8.97 -14.03
C CYS A 63 -1.58 9.85 -14.86
N ARG A 64 -2.36 10.73 -14.20
CA ARG A 64 -3.27 11.67 -14.88
C ARG A 64 -2.66 13.06 -15.02
N ASN A 65 -1.48 13.30 -14.47
CA ASN A 65 -0.85 14.61 -14.48
C ASN A 65 0.31 14.65 -15.47
N ASN A 66 0.03 15.19 -16.66
CA ASN A 66 1.02 15.33 -17.73
C ASN A 66 2.18 16.28 -17.38
N ASN A 67 2.16 16.96 -16.23
CA ASN A 67 3.33 17.70 -15.76
C ASN A 67 4.39 16.79 -15.13
N ILE A 68 4.14 15.49 -14.94
CA ILE A 68 5.09 14.55 -14.35
C ILE A 68 5.57 13.59 -15.44
N GLY A 69 6.80 13.78 -15.92
CA GLY A 69 7.45 12.91 -16.91
C GLY A 69 8.39 11.88 -16.30
N TYR A 70 9.07 11.12 -17.15
CA TYR A 70 10.04 10.10 -16.74
C TYR A 70 11.49 10.55 -16.93
N CYS A 71 12.30 10.48 -15.87
CA CYS A 71 13.76 10.63 -15.96
C CYS A 71 14.46 10.07 -14.72
N GLN A 72 15.45 9.19 -14.91
CA GLN A 72 16.27 8.69 -13.79
C GLN A 72 17.25 9.72 -13.24
N GLY A 73 17.77 10.61 -14.08
CA GLY A 73 18.72 11.66 -13.68
C GLY A 73 18.11 12.70 -12.74
N HIS A 74 16.83 13.03 -12.94
CA HIS A 74 16.10 14.07 -12.20
C HIS A 74 14.97 13.53 -11.32
N ARG A 75 15.07 12.27 -10.92
CA ARG A 75 14.03 11.54 -10.18
C ARG A 75 13.54 12.19 -8.88
N SER A 76 14.32 13.09 -8.25
CA SER A 76 13.92 13.77 -7.02
C SER A 76 12.95 14.94 -7.24
N ASN A 77 12.84 15.46 -8.47
CA ASN A 77 12.07 16.67 -8.77
C ASN A 77 10.59 16.52 -8.39
N VAL A 78 9.98 15.36 -8.66
CA VAL A 78 8.59 15.09 -8.26
C VAL A 78 8.38 15.19 -6.75
N ILE A 79 9.36 14.79 -5.93
CA ILE A 79 9.26 14.81 -4.47
C ILE A 79 9.29 16.24 -3.95
N GLU A 80 10.17 17.07 -4.50
CA GLU A 80 10.27 18.48 -4.14
C GLU A 80 8.97 19.22 -4.46
N GLN A 81 8.41 19.00 -5.66
CA GLN A 81 7.13 19.59 -6.05
C GLN A 81 5.99 19.08 -5.17
N LEU A 82 5.91 17.77 -4.94
CA LEU A 82 4.89 17.18 -4.06
C LEU A 82 4.91 17.80 -2.66
N ARG A 83 6.09 17.98 -2.05
CA ARG A 83 6.21 18.58 -0.72
C ARG A 83 5.75 20.04 -0.68
N ARG A 84 5.82 20.77 -1.80
CA ARG A 84 5.31 22.15 -1.90
C ARG A 84 3.79 22.20 -2.04
N VAL A 85 3.21 21.34 -2.88
CA VAL A 85 1.77 21.43 -3.24
C VAL A 85 0.86 20.43 -2.50
N GLY A 86 1.46 19.45 -1.81
CA GLY A 86 0.80 18.42 -1.01
C GLY A 86 0.12 17.28 -1.78
N LYS A 87 -0.15 17.44 -3.08
CA LYS A 87 -0.79 16.42 -3.93
C LYS A 87 -0.16 16.33 -5.31
N LEU A 88 0.04 15.11 -5.83
CA LEU A 88 0.54 14.84 -7.18
C LEU A 88 -0.35 15.48 -8.24
N SER A 89 -1.67 15.49 -8.05
CA SER A 89 -2.62 16.14 -8.97
C SER A 89 -2.50 17.67 -9.03
N LYS A 90 -1.83 18.30 -8.06
CA LYS A 90 -1.65 19.75 -7.98
C LYS A 90 -0.30 20.23 -8.48
N ILE A 91 0.58 19.32 -8.91
CA ILE A 91 1.86 19.71 -9.50
C ILE A 91 1.56 20.35 -10.86
N SER A 92 1.77 21.65 -10.95
CA SER A 92 1.54 22.45 -12.16
C SER A 92 2.83 22.77 -12.92
N VAL A 93 3.99 22.45 -12.33
CA VAL A 93 5.31 22.67 -12.94
C VAL A 93 5.77 21.36 -13.56
N LYS A 94 6.25 21.44 -14.81
CA LYS A 94 6.88 20.31 -15.49
C LYS A 94 8.02 19.75 -14.64
N THR A 95 7.90 18.48 -14.28
CA THR A 95 8.79 17.78 -13.37
C THR A 95 9.03 16.37 -13.88
N GLU A 96 9.93 15.67 -13.23
CA GLU A 96 10.36 14.33 -13.62
C GLU A 96 10.38 13.40 -12.40
N ALA A 97 10.10 12.14 -12.68
CA ALA A 97 10.17 11.02 -11.74
C ALA A 97 10.82 9.81 -12.42
N ASP A 98 11.34 8.88 -11.64
CA ASP A 98 11.54 7.50 -12.07
C ASP A 98 10.48 6.59 -11.42
N CYS A 99 10.48 5.30 -11.79
CA CYS A 99 9.51 4.35 -11.25
C CYS A 99 9.49 4.33 -9.71
N SER A 100 10.67 4.35 -9.09
CA SER A 100 10.82 4.23 -7.63
C SER A 100 10.52 5.54 -6.88
N SER A 101 10.90 6.70 -7.42
CA SER A 101 10.57 8.00 -6.83
C SER A 101 9.08 8.33 -6.98
N LEU A 102 8.41 7.87 -8.04
CA LEU A 102 6.96 8.01 -8.13
C LEU A 102 6.26 7.18 -7.03
N VAL A 103 6.71 5.94 -6.77
CA VAL A 103 6.17 5.16 -5.63
C VAL A 103 6.46 5.84 -4.30
N ARG A 104 7.66 6.41 -4.12
CA ARG A 104 7.98 7.21 -2.94
C ARG A 104 7.05 8.42 -2.80
N ALA A 105 6.76 9.13 -3.90
CA ALA A 105 5.82 10.25 -3.93
C ALA A 105 4.42 9.80 -3.48
N CYS A 106 3.97 8.62 -3.96
CA CYS A 106 2.70 8.03 -3.52
C CYS A 106 2.69 7.75 -2.01
N CYS A 107 3.79 7.23 -1.44
CA CYS A 107 3.92 7.01 0.00
C CYS A 107 3.86 8.31 0.79
N ILE A 108 4.60 9.35 0.36
CA ILE A 108 4.61 10.67 1.00
C ILE A 108 3.22 11.27 1.02
N GLN A 109 2.51 11.22 -0.11
CA GLN A 109 1.14 11.70 -0.20
C GLN A 109 0.17 10.87 0.67
N ALA A 110 0.45 9.58 0.87
CA ALA A 110 -0.28 8.72 1.79
C ALA A 110 0.05 8.98 3.28
N GLY A 111 0.95 9.93 3.57
CA GLY A 111 1.21 10.44 4.92
C GLY A 111 2.48 9.92 5.59
N PHE A 112 3.38 9.24 4.87
CA PHE A 112 4.66 8.78 5.43
C PHE A 112 5.78 8.79 4.38
N ASP A 113 7.02 9.11 4.79
CA ASP A 113 8.18 9.06 3.89
C ASP A 113 9.04 7.82 4.18
N PRO A 114 9.14 6.84 3.26
CA PRO A 114 9.98 5.66 3.41
C PRO A 114 11.49 5.93 3.25
N GLY A 115 11.88 7.19 2.99
CA GLY A 115 13.24 7.55 2.64
C GLY A 115 13.54 7.29 1.16
N ASN A 116 14.76 7.64 0.73
CA ASN A 116 15.17 7.44 -0.65
C ASN A 116 15.52 5.97 -0.91
N PHE A 117 14.94 5.39 -1.96
CA PHE A 117 15.21 4.01 -2.39
C PHE A 117 15.21 3.91 -3.91
N ASN A 118 15.66 2.77 -4.42
CA ASN A 118 15.46 2.34 -5.81
C ASN A 118 14.88 0.91 -5.79
N THR A 119 14.56 0.34 -6.95
CA THR A 119 13.91 -1.00 -7.02
C THR A 119 14.70 -2.14 -6.34
N ALA A 120 16.01 -1.99 -6.11
CA ALA A 120 16.81 -2.99 -5.39
C ALA A 120 16.66 -2.90 -3.86
N SER A 121 16.38 -1.70 -3.33
CA SER A 121 16.23 -1.44 -1.89
C SER A 121 14.79 -1.16 -1.45
N GLU A 122 13.85 -1.05 -2.39
CA GLU A 122 12.45 -0.67 -2.16
C GLU A 122 11.72 -1.57 -1.17
N ALA A 123 11.86 -2.89 -1.30
CA ALA A 123 11.21 -3.84 -0.38
C ALA A 123 11.67 -3.62 1.08
N SER A 124 12.98 -3.44 1.28
CA SER A 124 13.56 -3.17 2.60
C SER A 124 13.14 -1.80 3.14
N ALA A 125 13.15 -0.77 2.31
CA ALA A 125 12.74 0.58 2.69
C ALA A 125 11.27 0.65 3.09
N LEU A 126 10.38 0.08 2.29
CA LEU A 126 8.94 0.04 2.60
C LEU A 126 8.65 -0.82 3.83
N LYS A 127 9.35 -1.96 4.02
CA LYS A 127 9.23 -2.76 5.24
C LYS A 127 9.67 -1.99 6.49
N ALA A 128 10.77 -1.24 6.43
CA ALA A 128 11.30 -0.47 7.56
C ALA A 128 10.32 0.60 8.08
N THR A 129 9.39 1.08 7.24
CA THR A 129 8.34 2.02 7.69
C THR A 129 7.34 1.41 8.68
N GLY A 130 7.27 0.07 8.76
CA GLY A 130 6.24 -0.63 9.52
C GLY A 130 4.84 -0.57 8.89
N GLN A 131 4.64 0.17 7.79
CA GLN A 131 3.35 0.33 7.11
C GLN A 131 2.99 -0.86 6.22
N PHE A 132 3.95 -1.70 5.83
CA PHE A 132 3.76 -2.82 4.92
C PHE A 132 3.86 -4.17 5.63
N MET A 133 3.14 -5.16 5.11
CA MET A 133 3.28 -6.57 5.46
C MET A 133 4.62 -7.12 4.94
N GLU A 134 4.96 -8.35 5.33
CA GLU A 134 6.07 -9.08 4.69
C GLU A 134 5.85 -9.21 3.18
N ALA A 135 6.95 -9.17 2.42
CA ALA A 135 6.89 -9.25 0.97
C ALA A 135 6.32 -10.60 0.52
N ILE A 136 5.31 -10.58 -0.35
CA ILE A 136 4.65 -11.77 -0.87
C ILE A 136 5.19 -12.03 -2.27
N ALA A 137 5.77 -13.21 -2.51
CA ALA A 137 6.11 -13.62 -3.87
C ALA A 137 4.84 -13.82 -4.68
N VAL A 138 4.68 -13.06 -5.78
CA VAL A 138 3.49 -13.16 -6.63
C VAL A 138 3.55 -14.45 -7.46
N THR A 139 2.44 -15.17 -7.47
CA THR A 139 2.19 -16.39 -8.26
C THR A 139 0.85 -16.25 -8.98
N SER A 140 0.48 -17.24 -9.81
CA SER A 140 -0.83 -17.26 -10.48
C SER A 140 -2.02 -17.30 -9.52
N LYS A 141 -1.82 -17.68 -8.25
CA LYS A 141 -2.86 -17.72 -7.21
C LYS A 141 -2.91 -16.46 -6.34
N THR A 142 -1.98 -15.54 -6.54
CA THR A 142 -1.87 -14.35 -5.69
C THR A 142 -2.93 -13.33 -6.09
N GLU A 143 -3.86 -13.05 -5.18
CA GLU A 143 -4.81 -11.96 -5.34
C GLU A 143 -4.15 -10.61 -5.06
N LEU A 144 -4.35 -9.67 -5.98
CA LEU A 144 -3.80 -8.31 -5.93
C LEU A 144 -4.91 -7.30 -5.68
N PHE A 145 -4.66 -6.37 -4.77
CA PHE A 145 -5.63 -5.39 -4.28
C PHE A 145 -5.15 -3.97 -4.57
N ASN A 146 -6.10 -3.03 -4.57
CA ASN A 146 -5.76 -1.60 -4.68
C ASN A 146 -4.73 -1.21 -3.63
N GLY A 147 -3.68 -0.51 -4.06
CA GLY A 147 -2.59 -0.02 -3.24
C GLY A 147 -1.48 -1.03 -2.97
N ASP A 148 -1.57 -2.27 -3.47
CA ASP A 148 -0.43 -3.17 -3.50
C ASP A 148 0.68 -2.57 -4.37
N VAL A 149 1.90 -2.50 -3.82
CA VAL A 149 3.09 -2.08 -4.55
C VAL A 149 3.80 -3.33 -5.04
N LEU A 150 4.01 -3.46 -6.34
CA LEU A 150 4.71 -4.58 -6.94
C LEU A 150 6.10 -4.15 -7.39
N VAL A 151 7.13 -4.75 -6.82
CA VAL A 151 8.53 -4.51 -7.20
C VAL A 151 9.14 -5.78 -7.77
N THR A 152 9.97 -5.66 -8.80
CA THR A 152 10.63 -6.82 -9.40
C THR A 152 11.56 -7.51 -8.39
N LYS A 153 11.68 -8.84 -8.44
CA LYS A 153 12.49 -9.59 -7.45
C LYS A 153 13.99 -9.25 -7.51
N THR A 154 14.44 -8.73 -8.64
CA THR A 154 15.77 -8.14 -8.85
C THR A 154 15.61 -6.71 -9.37
N LYS A 155 16.66 -5.87 -9.29
CA LYS A 155 16.61 -4.47 -9.75
C LYS A 155 16.00 -4.36 -11.17
N GLY A 156 14.98 -3.55 -11.34
CA GLY A 156 14.21 -3.53 -12.57
C GLY A 156 13.11 -2.48 -12.59
N HIS A 157 11.95 -2.82 -12.05
CA HIS A 157 10.75 -1.99 -12.14
C HIS A 157 9.89 -2.07 -10.89
N THR A 158 9.09 -1.04 -10.67
CA THR A 158 8.05 -1.02 -9.63
C THR A 158 6.77 -0.40 -10.17
N VAL A 159 5.63 -0.93 -9.73
CA VAL A 159 4.29 -0.50 -10.13
C VAL A 159 3.36 -0.51 -8.92
N VAL A 160 2.26 0.24 -8.99
CA VAL A 160 1.20 0.23 -7.97
C VAL A 160 -0.09 -0.27 -8.58
N VAL A 161 -0.77 -1.18 -7.91
CA VAL A 161 -2.11 -1.64 -8.30
C VAL A 161 -3.12 -0.51 -8.02
N VAL A 162 -3.71 0.04 -9.08
CA VAL A 162 -4.66 1.16 -9.01
C VAL A 162 -6.11 0.73 -9.21
N SER A 163 -6.33 -0.43 -9.81
CA SER A 163 -7.64 -1.09 -9.89
C SER A 163 -7.42 -2.60 -9.86
N GLY A 164 -7.67 -3.24 -8.72
CA GLY A 164 -7.61 -4.68 -8.49
C GLY A 164 -8.79 -5.12 -7.63
N ASN A 165 -8.59 -6.14 -6.81
CA ASN A 165 -9.64 -6.58 -5.89
C ASN A 165 -9.93 -5.49 -4.84
N PRO A 166 -11.22 -5.24 -4.52
CA PRO A 166 -11.58 -4.32 -3.45
C PRO A 166 -10.99 -4.83 -2.15
N ARG A 167 -10.30 -3.94 -1.45
CA ARG A 167 -9.74 -4.27 -0.16
C ARG A 167 -10.82 -4.10 0.89
N HIS A 168 -11.10 -5.13 1.68
CA HIS A 168 -11.96 -4.97 2.85
C HIS A 168 -11.14 -4.32 3.96
N GLY A 169 -11.63 -3.19 4.47
CA GLY A 169 -10.94 -2.44 5.50
C GLY A 169 -10.98 -3.19 6.81
N ASN A 170 -9.82 -3.42 7.42
CA ASN A 170 -9.77 -3.84 8.80
C ASN A 170 -10.30 -2.69 9.65
N THR A 171 -11.57 -2.76 10.02
CA THR A 171 -12.15 -1.85 10.99
C THR A 171 -11.64 -2.28 12.36
N TYR A 172 -11.13 -1.36 13.17
CA TYR A 172 -10.66 -1.70 14.52
C TYR A 172 -11.78 -1.47 15.53
N TYR A 173 -11.79 -2.26 16.60
CA TYR A 173 -12.58 -1.92 17.78
C TYR A 173 -11.97 -0.72 18.51
N PRO A 174 -12.79 0.12 19.18
CA PRO A 174 -12.30 1.10 20.14
C PRO A 174 -11.37 0.45 21.19
N LYS A 175 -10.43 1.23 21.72
CA LYS A 175 -9.54 0.75 22.78
C LYS A 175 -10.36 0.42 24.03
N TYR A 176 -10.20 -0.80 24.55
CA TYR A 176 -10.85 -1.21 25.80
C TYR A 176 -10.02 -0.76 27.00
N GLU A 177 -10.62 0.06 27.87
CA GLU A 177 -9.96 0.60 29.08
C GLU A 177 -10.30 -0.16 30.37
N GLY A 178 -11.14 -1.20 30.30
CA GLY A 178 -11.56 -1.96 31.49
C GLY A 178 -10.52 -3.00 31.95
N THR A 179 -10.71 -3.50 33.18
CA THR A 179 -9.76 -4.43 33.83
C THR A 179 -10.00 -5.89 33.47
N SER A 180 -11.24 -6.28 33.13
CA SER A 180 -11.61 -7.68 32.86
C SER A 180 -10.71 -8.36 31.82
N GLY A 181 -10.35 -9.62 32.10
CA GLY A 181 -9.67 -10.51 31.15
C GLY A 181 -10.61 -11.28 30.23
N SER A 182 -11.93 -11.12 30.38
CA SER A 182 -12.93 -11.80 29.56
C SER A 182 -13.10 -11.09 28.21
N ILE A 183 -12.90 -11.83 27.12
CA ILE A 183 -13.10 -11.29 25.77
C ILE A 183 -14.55 -10.89 25.49
N ILE A 184 -15.52 -11.62 26.06
CA ILE A 184 -16.95 -11.33 25.87
C ILE A 184 -17.28 -9.98 26.51
N THR A 185 -16.85 -9.79 27.76
CA THR A 185 -17.05 -8.53 28.50
C THR A 185 -16.35 -7.37 27.80
N ALA A 186 -15.11 -7.58 27.35
CA ALA A 186 -14.34 -6.53 26.70
C ALA A 186 -14.93 -6.10 25.35
N LEU A 187 -15.41 -7.05 24.53
CA LEU A 187 -16.10 -6.75 23.26
C LEU A 187 -17.41 -5.99 23.47
N ALA A 188 -18.24 -6.44 24.43
CA ALA A 188 -19.48 -5.75 24.76
C ALA A 188 -19.24 -4.31 25.23
N ALA A 189 -18.20 -4.09 26.05
CA ALA A 189 -17.84 -2.77 26.57
C ALA A 189 -17.40 -1.78 25.48
N VAL A 190 -16.84 -2.27 24.36
CA VAL A 190 -16.47 -1.43 23.20
C VAL A 190 -17.59 -1.34 22.16
N GLY A 191 -18.80 -1.77 22.51
CA GLY A 191 -20.01 -1.63 21.69
C GLY A 191 -20.26 -2.76 20.69
N GLU A 192 -19.57 -3.91 20.80
CA GLU A 192 -19.90 -5.10 19.99
C GLU A 192 -21.18 -5.76 20.52
N LYS A 193 -22.15 -5.98 19.61
CA LYS A 193 -23.44 -6.57 19.96
C LYS A 193 -23.42 -8.09 19.84
N ASP A 194 -22.62 -8.64 18.93
CA ASP A 194 -22.48 -10.09 18.75
C ASP A 194 -21.20 -10.60 19.42
N THR A 195 -21.34 -11.20 20.61
CA THR A 195 -20.22 -11.80 21.36
C THR A 195 -20.22 -13.35 21.30
N SER A 196 -20.99 -13.92 20.37
CA SER A 196 -21.13 -15.37 20.21
C SER A 196 -19.80 -16.07 19.93
N LYS A 197 -19.75 -17.39 20.15
CA LYS A 197 -18.56 -18.20 19.80
C LYS A 197 -18.23 -18.07 18.31
N ALA A 198 -19.23 -18.21 17.43
CA ALA A 198 -19.05 -18.11 15.99
C ALA A 198 -18.48 -16.74 15.57
N HIS A 199 -19.00 -15.65 16.12
CA HIS A 199 -18.49 -14.31 15.82
C HIS A 199 -17.05 -14.10 16.31
N ARG A 200 -16.75 -14.53 17.54
CA ARG A 200 -15.38 -14.47 18.08
C ARG A 200 -14.38 -15.28 17.24
N ALA A 201 -14.80 -16.39 16.64
CA ALA A 201 -13.96 -17.15 15.72
C ALA A 201 -13.63 -16.36 14.45
N LYS A 202 -14.59 -15.59 13.91
CA LYS A 202 -14.35 -14.68 12.79
C LYS A 202 -13.37 -13.55 13.18
N ILE A 203 -13.56 -12.93 14.35
CA ILE A 203 -12.63 -11.93 14.89
C ILE A 203 -11.23 -12.53 15.05
N ALA A 204 -11.13 -13.72 15.65
CA ALA A 204 -9.87 -14.41 15.85
C ALA A 204 -9.14 -14.66 14.51
N ALA A 205 -9.86 -15.14 13.49
CA ALA A 205 -9.33 -15.34 12.15
C ALA A 205 -8.83 -14.03 11.53
N ALA A 206 -9.61 -12.95 11.63
CA ALA A 206 -9.24 -11.61 11.14
C ALA A 206 -7.97 -11.05 11.83
N ASN A 207 -7.68 -11.50 13.05
CA ASN A 207 -6.50 -11.11 13.82
C ASN A 207 -5.36 -12.15 13.78
N GLY A 208 -5.39 -13.09 12.84
CA GLY A 208 -4.31 -14.06 12.62
C GLY A 208 -4.20 -15.14 13.70
N ILE A 209 -5.27 -15.38 14.47
CA ILE A 209 -5.34 -16.47 15.45
C ILE A 209 -5.93 -17.70 14.75
N THR A 210 -5.06 -18.54 14.22
CA THR A 210 -5.43 -19.79 13.54
C THR A 210 -5.87 -20.86 14.54
N ASN A 211 -6.70 -21.82 14.08
CA ASN A 211 -7.22 -22.92 14.90
C ASN A 211 -7.83 -22.45 16.22
N TYR A 212 -8.69 -21.42 16.15
CA TYR A 212 -9.32 -20.82 17.32
C TYR A 212 -10.25 -21.83 18.01
N ALA A 213 -9.76 -22.42 19.11
CA ALA A 213 -10.44 -23.43 19.92
C ALA A 213 -10.97 -22.83 21.23
N TYR A 214 -11.12 -21.50 21.28
CA TYR A 214 -11.66 -20.75 22.43
C TYR A 214 -10.83 -20.87 23.71
N THR A 215 -9.55 -21.24 23.61
CA THR A 215 -8.69 -21.42 24.78
C THR A 215 -8.45 -20.09 25.50
N ALA A 216 -8.14 -20.16 26.80
CA ALA A 216 -7.82 -18.97 27.59
C ALA A 216 -6.71 -18.13 26.95
N ALA A 217 -5.63 -18.78 26.47
CA ALA A 217 -4.52 -18.09 25.82
C ALA A 217 -4.94 -17.36 24.53
N GLN A 218 -5.79 -17.97 23.70
CA GLN A 218 -6.29 -17.33 22.48
C GLN A 218 -7.21 -16.14 22.79
N ASN A 219 -8.07 -16.25 23.81
CA ASN A 219 -8.92 -15.16 24.28
C ASN A 219 -8.08 -14.00 24.83
N THR A 220 -7.06 -14.29 25.64
CA THR A 220 -6.14 -13.29 26.18
C THR A 220 -5.40 -12.54 25.08
N LYS A 221 -4.99 -13.21 24.00
CA LYS A 221 -4.40 -12.54 22.83
C LYS A 221 -5.35 -11.48 22.25
N MET A 222 -6.63 -11.82 22.06
CA MET A 222 -7.62 -10.87 21.56
C MET A 222 -7.86 -9.71 22.53
N VAL A 223 -7.99 -9.98 23.83
CA VAL A 223 -8.16 -8.93 24.86
C VAL A 223 -6.96 -7.98 24.89
N ASN A 224 -5.74 -8.50 24.75
CA ASN A 224 -4.53 -7.69 24.72
C ASN A 224 -4.45 -6.80 23.47
N LEU A 225 -4.90 -7.29 22.31
CA LEU A 225 -5.05 -6.46 21.10
C LEU A 225 -6.11 -5.38 21.31
N LEU A 226 -7.22 -5.72 21.96
CA LEU A 226 -8.33 -4.80 22.21
C LEU A 226 -7.93 -3.69 23.20
N LYS A 227 -7.20 -4.02 24.26
CA LYS A 227 -6.59 -3.05 25.20
C LYS A 227 -5.57 -2.13 24.56
N LYS A 228 -5.00 -2.51 23.41
CA LYS A 228 -4.08 -1.68 22.61
C LYS A 228 -4.80 -0.89 21.51
N GLY A 229 -6.12 -1.04 21.35
CA GLY A 229 -6.88 -0.46 20.23
C GLY A 229 -6.48 -1.06 18.87
N LYS A 230 -5.98 -2.29 18.86
CA LYS A 230 -5.42 -2.97 17.67
C LYS A 230 -6.21 -4.23 17.28
N LEU A 231 -7.33 -4.53 17.95
CA LEU A 231 -8.18 -5.66 17.58
C LEU A 231 -9.02 -5.31 16.35
N ILE A 232 -8.87 -6.09 15.28
CA ILE A 232 -9.60 -5.97 14.02
C ILE A 232 -10.99 -6.61 14.18
N LYS A 233 -12.03 -5.98 13.64
CA LYS A 233 -13.40 -6.50 13.56
C LYS A 233 -13.51 -7.62 12.52
N ALA A 234 -14.46 -8.52 12.75
CA ALA A 234 -14.84 -9.56 11.79
C ALA A 234 -15.57 -8.98 10.57
#